data_AF-A7S8L1-F1
#
_entry.id   AF-A7S8L1-F1
#
_cell.length_a   1.000
_cell.length_b   1.000
_cell.length_c   1.000
_cell.angle_alpha   90.00
_cell.angle_beta   90.00
_cell.angle_gamma   90.00
#
_symmetry.space_group_name_H-M   'P 1'
#
loop_
_entity.id
_entity.type
_entity.pdbx_description
1 polymer ?
#
loop_
_entity_poly.entity_id
_entity_poly.type
_entity_poly.pdbx_seq_one_letter_code
_entity_poly.pdbx_strand_id
1 'polypeptide(L)'
;LFARQQGLLSPGYFTKKASGSTGLVQRLKLHSNLKYHDGCVNTLHYSPTGELLASGSDDLDIVIWDWAKKKKVLHYESGHASNVFQAKFMPFSSESTLVSCARDGQV
;
A
#
# COMPACT_ATOMS: atom_id res chain seq x y z
N LEU A 1 7.53 -14.89 12.25
CA LEU A 1 7.44 -14.86 10.77
C LEU A 1 6.01 -15.24 10.41
N PHE A 2 5.17 -14.28 10.01
CA PHE A 2 3.80 -14.56 9.59
C PHE A 2 3.79 -14.57 8.06
N ALA A 3 3.57 -15.74 7.46
CA ALA A 3 3.43 -15.85 6.01
C ALA A 3 2.06 -15.28 5.57
N ARG A 4 2.03 -14.60 4.42
CA ARG A 4 0.80 -14.17 3.77
C ARG A 4 -0.10 -15.39 3.54
N GLN A 5 -1.29 -15.39 4.13
CA GLN A 5 -2.30 -16.41 3.84
C GLN A 5 -3.16 -15.91 2.67
N GLN A 6 -3.14 -16.64 1.56
CA GLN A 6 -4.15 -16.48 0.52
C GLN A 6 -5.39 -17.26 0.95
N GLY A 7 -6.51 -16.56 1.14
CA GLY A 7 -7.76 -17.20 1.54
C GLY A 7 -8.27 -18.15 0.45
N LEU A 8 -8.92 -19.25 0.85
CA LEU A 8 -9.54 -20.21 -0.08
C LEU A 8 -10.81 -19.68 -0.76
N LEU A 9 -11.31 -18.53 -0.31
CA LEU A 9 -12.54 -17.93 -0.82
C LEU A 9 -12.23 -17.00 -1.98
N SER A 10 -13.04 -17.04 -3.04
CA SER A 10 -12.98 -16.03 -4.08
C SER A 10 -13.22 -14.64 -3.48
N PRO A 11 -12.63 -13.56 -4.03
CA PRO A 11 -12.79 -12.21 -3.49
C PRO A 11 -14.25 -11.81 -3.28
N GLY A 12 -15.13 -12.11 -4.23
CA GLY A 12 -16.56 -11.80 -4.13
C GLY A 12 -17.28 -12.59 -3.02
N TYR A 13 -16.92 -13.86 -2.81
CA TYR A 13 -17.49 -14.66 -1.73
C TYR A 13 -16.96 -14.24 -0.36
N PHE A 14 -15.66 -13.93 -0.26
CA PHE A 14 -15.08 -13.36 0.95
C PHE A 14 -15.79 -12.06 1.34
N THR A 15 -15.94 -11.12 0.40
CA THR A 15 -16.63 -9.85 0.67
C THR A 15 -18.05 -10.08 1.15
N LYS A 16 -18.85 -10.93 0.49
CA LYS A 16 -20.22 -11.24 0.95
C LYS A 16 -20.27 -11.78 2.39
N LYS A 17 -19.31 -12.62 2.78
CA LYS A 17 -19.25 -13.23 4.12
C LYS A 17 -18.66 -12.29 5.18
N ALA A 18 -17.72 -11.44 4.78
CA ALA A 18 -16.98 -10.58 5.68
C ALA A 18 -17.63 -9.22 5.90
N SER A 19 -18.40 -8.73 4.92
CA SER A 19 -19.11 -7.45 5.00
C SER A 19 -20.04 -7.40 6.21
N GLY A 20 -19.87 -6.37 7.05
CA GLY A 20 -20.67 -6.19 8.26
C GLY A 20 -20.37 -7.18 9.40
N SER A 21 -19.36 -8.05 9.26
CA SER A 21 -19.00 -8.99 10.32
C SER A 21 -18.26 -8.29 11.46
N THR A 22 -18.98 -7.98 12.53
CA THR A 22 -18.41 -7.40 13.77
C THR A 22 -17.27 -8.26 14.32
N GLY A 23 -17.41 -9.58 14.28
CA GLY A 23 -16.39 -10.52 14.75
C GLY A 23 -15.08 -10.47 13.94
N LEU A 24 -15.13 -10.15 12.65
CA LEU A 24 -13.91 -9.93 11.86
C LEU A 24 -13.26 -8.58 12.19
N VAL A 25 -14.06 -7.53 12.34
CA VAL A 25 -13.56 -6.20 12.71
C VAL A 25 -12.89 -6.22 14.08
N GLN A 26 -13.47 -6.92 15.07
CA GLN A 26 -12.90 -7.08 16.41
C GLN A 26 -11.57 -7.84 16.44
N ARG A 27 -11.24 -8.59 15.38
CA ARG A 27 -9.96 -9.29 15.26
C ARG A 27 -8.86 -8.42 14.66
N LEU A 28 -9.19 -7.24 14.14
CA LEU A 28 -8.20 -6.32 13.59
C LEU A 28 -7.27 -5.86 14.71
N LYS A 29 -5.98 -5.99 14.46
CA LYS A 29 -4.92 -5.54 15.35
C LYS A 29 -3.78 -4.99 14.52
N LEU A 30 -2.96 -4.13 15.14
CA LEU A 30 -1.73 -3.67 14.54
C LEU A 30 -0.85 -4.88 14.17
N HIS A 31 -0.56 -5.03 12.88
CA HIS A 31 0.26 -6.13 12.37
C HIS A 31 1.76 -5.81 12.41
N SER A 32 2.12 -4.61 11.94
CA SER A 32 3.48 -4.12 11.83
C SER A 32 3.51 -2.59 11.77
N ASN A 33 4.68 -2.03 12.04
CA ASN A 33 4.98 -0.61 11.85
C ASN A 33 6.13 -0.51 10.84
N LEU A 34 5.90 0.16 9.70
CA LEU A 34 6.87 0.36 8.64
C LEU A 34 7.39 1.80 8.75
N LYS A 35 8.60 1.96 9.29
CA LYS A 35 9.17 3.27 9.60
C LYS A 35 10.07 3.75 8.47
N TYR A 36 9.68 4.85 7.84
CA TYR A 36 10.53 5.58 6.89
C TYR A 36 10.10 7.03 6.74
N HIS A 37 8.83 7.26 6.42
CA HIS A 37 8.31 8.59 6.15
C HIS A 37 8.44 9.53 7.35
N ASP A 38 8.83 10.77 7.07
CA ASP A 38 8.94 11.88 8.04
C ASP A 38 7.72 12.82 7.96
N GLY A 39 6.83 12.58 6.98
CA GLY A 39 5.56 13.28 6.80
C GLY A 39 4.32 12.38 6.97
N CYS A 40 3.13 12.97 6.82
CA CYS A 40 1.90 12.19 6.79
C CYS A 40 1.89 11.24 5.60
N VAL A 41 1.58 9.97 5.84
CA VAL A 41 1.36 8.99 4.77
C VAL A 41 -0.06 9.17 4.23
N ASN A 42 -0.19 9.67 3.00
CA ASN A 42 -1.48 10.01 2.41
C ASN A 42 -2.07 8.88 1.56
N THR A 43 -1.23 7.98 1.05
CA THR A 43 -1.66 6.91 0.14
C THR A 43 -0.98 5.59 0.47
N LEU A 44 -1.75 4.51 0.30
CA LEU A 44 -1.29 3.13 0.33
C LEU A 44 -1.89 2.37 -0.85
N HIS A 45 -1.08 1.61 -1.57
CA HIS A 45 -1.59 0.77 -2.66
C HIS A 45 -0.80 -0.54 -2.75
N TYR A 46 -1.53 -1.66 -2.65
CA TYR A 46 -0.93 -2.97 -2.92
C TYR A 46 -0.66 -3.12 -4.41
N SER A 47 0.39 -3.88 -4.73
CA SER A 47 0.58 -4.40 -6.07
C SER A 47 -0.60 -5.29 -6.50
N PRO A 48 -0.88 -5.43 -7.81
CA PRO A 48 -1.78 -6.47 -8.32
C PRO A 48 -1.51 -7.87 -7.74
N THR A 49 -0.26 -8.26 -7.55
CA THR A 49 0.08 -9.54 -6.90
C THR A 49 -0.17 -9.55 -5.39
N GLY A 50 -0.24 -8.39 -4.75
CA GLY A 50 -0.37 -8.19 -3.29
C GLY A 50 0.90 -8.47 -2.50
N GLU A 51 2.05 -8.63 -3.16
CA GLU A 51 3.35 -8.87 -2.53
C GLU A 51 4.04 -7.57 -2.10
N LEU A 52 3.80 -6.50 -2.83
CA LEU A 52 4.36 -5.19 -2.56
C LEU A 52 3.28 -4.22 -2.08
N LEU A 53 3.70 -3.25 -1.30
CA LEU A 53 2.89 -2.12 -0.86
C LEU A 53 3.63 -0.84 -1.22
N ALA A 54 2.97 0.08 -1.91
CA ALA A 54 3.47 1.43 -2.14
C ALA A 54 2.87 2.37 -1.09
N SER A 55 3.67 3.30 -0.58
CA SER A 55 3.24 4.44 0.23
C SER A 55 3.77 5.75 -0.32
N GLY A 56 2.99 6.82 -0.22
CA GLY A 56 3.39 8.18 -0.60
C GLY A 56 3.01 9.18 0.49
N SER A 57 3.77 10.26 0.63
CA SER A 57 3.76 11.10 1.83
C SER A 57 3.95 12.61 1.55
N ASP A 58 3.73 13.41 2.58
CA ASP A 58 4.06 14.84 2.63
C ASP A 58 5.57 15.11 2.52
N ASP A 59 6.41 14.13 2.83
CA ASP A 59 7.86 14.21 2.69
C ASP A 59 8.36 14.09 1.24
N LEU A 60 7.45 14.09 0.27
CA LEU A 60 7.71 14.00 -1.17
C LEU A 60 8.27 12.65 -1.63
N ASP A 61 8.40 11.67 -0.74
CA ASP A 61 8.87 10.34 -1.10
C ASP A 61 7.73 9.39 -1.44
N ILE A 62 8.07 8.43 -2.30
CA ILE A 62 7.30 7.20 -2.48
C ILE A 62 8.18 6.01 -2.09
N VAL A 63 7.60 5.09 -1.33
CA VAL A 63 8.32 3.94 -0.77
C VAL A 63 7.61 2.66 -1.16
N ILE A 64 8.40 1.67 -1.60
CA ILE A 64 7.93 0.33 -1.93
C ILE A 64 8.40 -0.65 -0.86
N TRP A 65 7.45 -1.42 -0.33
CA TRP A 65 7.64 -2.33 0.79
C TRP A 65 7.35 -3.77 0.40
N ASP A 66 8.20 -4.70 0.86
CA ASP A 66 7.78 -6.08 1.11
C ASP A 66 7.17 -6.07 2.51
N TRP A 67 5.85 -5.84 2.54
CA TRP A 67 5.11 -5.60 3.78
C TRP A 67 5.09 -6.84 4.67
N ALA A 68 5.10 -8.04 4.08
CA ALA A 68 5.08 -9.31 4.80
C ALA A 68 6.42 -9.57 5.51
N LYS A 69 7.53 -9.22 4.86
CA LYS A 69 8.87 -9.26 5.47
C LYS A 69 9.22 -8.01 6.27
N LYS A 70 8.31 -7.02 6.32
CA LYS A 70 8.49 -5.73 7.01
C LYS A 70 9.75 -5.00 6.52
N LYS A 71 10.04 -5.10 5.23
CA LYS A 71 11.27 -4.59 4.63
C LYS A 71 10.96 -3.50 3.62
N LYS A 72 11.66 -2.36 3.74
CA LYS A 72 11.74 -1.37 2.66
C LYS A 72 12.52 -1.98 1.50
N VAL A 73 11.88 -2.12 0.35
CA VAL A 73 12.51 -2.66 -0.86
C VAL A 73 13.19 -1.51 -1.60
N LEU A 74 12.46 -0.42 -1.82
CA LEU A 74 12.92 0.76 -2.55
C LEU A 74 12.30 2.02 -1.95
N HIS A 75 12.95 3.16 -2.17
CA HIS A 75 12.36 4.49 -2.02
C HIS A 75 12.89 5.37 -3.15
N TYR A 76 12.14 6.41 -3.48
CA TYR A 76 12.56 7.44 -4.40
C TYR A 76 11.89 8.75 -4.04
N GLU A 77 12.64 9.84 -4.21
CA GLU A 77 12.08 11.19 -4.25
C GLU A 77 11.14 11.25 -5.45
N SER A 78 9.86 11.57 -5.22
CA SER A 78 8.85 11.53 -6.28
C SER A 78 9.08 12.58 -7.37
N GLY A 79 9.91 13.59 -7.11
CA GLY A 79 10.07 14.77 -7.96
C GLY A 79 8.94 15.80 -7.81
N HIS A 80 7.86 15.47 -7.08
CA HIS A 80 6.80 16.42 -6.77
C HIS A 80 7.32 17.54 -5.86
N ALA A 81 6.80 18.75 -6.07
CA ALA A 81 7.17 19.92 -5.26
C ALA A 81 6.28 20.06 -4.00
N SER A 82 5.32 19.16 -3.81
CA SER A 82 4.39 19.18 -2.69
C SER A 82 3.80 17.78 -2.44
N ASN A 83 2.95 17.66 -1.43
CA ASN A 83 2.46 16.42 -0.84
C ASN A 83 1.98 15.42 -1.89
N VAL A 84 2.50 14.20 -1.83
CA VAL A 84 2.04 13.09 -2.68
C VAL A 84 0.71 12.60 -2.11
N PHE A 85 -0.37 12.76 -2.84
CA PHE A 85 -1.71 12.37 -2.40
C PHE A 85 -2.11 10.96 -2.83
N GLN A 86 -1.60 10.51 -3.98
CA GLN A 86 -1.89 9.18 -4.48
C GLN A 86 -0.68 8.57 -5.18
N ALA A 87 -0.53 7.25 -5.03
CA ALA A 87 0.50 6.45 -5.67
C ALA A 87 -0.12 5.07 -5.94
N LYS A 88 -0.17 4.64 -7.20
CA LYS A 88 -0.86 3.42 -7.63
C LYS A 88 -0.02 2.59 -8.58
N PHE A 89 0.20 1.33 -8.23
CA PHE A 89 0.73 0.35 -9.18
C PHE A 89 -0.19 0.25 -10.39
N MET A 90 0.40 0.34 -11.58
CA MET A 90 -0.33 0.11 -12.81
C MET A 90 -0.62 -1.39 -12.97
N PRO A 91 -1.88 -1.79 -13.22
CA PRO A 91 -2.19 -3.19 -13.48
C PRO A 91 -1.49 -3.65 -14.77
N PHE A 92 -1.14 -4.94 -14.84
CA PHE A 92 -0.48 -5.57 -15.99
C PHE A 92 0.91 -4.99 -16.36
N SER A 93 1.51 -4.19 -15.48
CA SER A 93 2.87 -3.64 -15.65
C SER A 93 3.98 -4.54 -15.06
N SER A 94 3.66 -5.77 -14.65
CA SER A 94 4.60 -6.66 -13.94
C SER A 94 5.27 -5.98 -12.74
N GLU A 95 4.51 -5.14 -12.02
CA GLU A 95 4.99 -4.38 -10.85
C GLU A 95 6.11 -3.37 -11.14
N SER A 96 6.33 -3.05 -12.42
CA SER A 96 7.41 -2.16 -12.85
C SER A 96 7.00 -0.71 -12.95
N THR A 97 5.70 -0.40 -12.85
CA THR A 97 5.21 0.97 -13.03
C THR A 97 4.22 1.38 -11.96
N LEU A 98 4.40 2.60 -11.47
CA LEU A 98 3.52 3.29 -10.55
C LEU A 98 3.23 4.69 -11.11
N VAL A 99 2.01 5.18 -10.90
CA VAL A 99 1.62 6.55 -11.18
C VAL A 99 1.34 7.25 -9.86
N SER A 100 1.86 8.46 -9.69
CA SER A 100 1.59 9.30 -8.52
C SER A 100 0.84 10.57 -8.92
N CYS A 101 0.29 11.28 -7.94
CA CYS A 101 -0.15 12.65 -8.13
C CYS A 101 -0.04 13.43 -6.82
N ALA A 102 0.16 14.74 -6.94
CA ALA A 102 0.47 15.60 -5.80
C ALA A 102 -0.26 16.94 -5.83
N ARG A 103 -0.13 17.68 -4.73
CA ARG A 103 -0.72 19.03 -4.55
C ARG A 103 -0.15 20.07 -5.51
N ASP A 104 1.00 19.80 -6.11
CA ASP A 104 1.65 20.67 -7.10
C ASP A 104 0.93 20.68 -8.47
N GLY A 105 -0.14 19.89 -8.62
CA GLY A 105 -0.93 19.81 -9.84
C GLY A 105 -0.37 18.87 -10.89
N GLN A 106 0.62 18.04 -10.54
CA GLN A 106 1.26 17.08 -11.44
C GLN A 106 0.85 15.63 -11.15
N VAL A 107 0.97 14.81 -12.19
CA VAL A 107 0.79 13.34 -12.21
C VAL A 107 2.07 12.74 -12.76
#